data_AF-A0A7Y3TZY8-F1
#
_entry.id   AF-A0A7Y3TZY8-F1
#
_cell.length_a   1.000
_cell.length_b   1.000
_cell.length_c   1.000
_cell.angle_alpha   90.00
_cell.angle_beta   90.00
_cell.angle_gamma   90.00
#
_symmetry.space_group_name_H-M   'P 1'
#
loop_
_entity.id
_entity.type
_entity.pdbx_description
1 polymer ?
#
loop_
_entity_poly.entity_id
_entity_poly.type
_entity_poly.pdbx_seq_one_letter_code
_entity_poly.pdbx_strand_id
1 'polypeptide(L)'
;MYTGEQHLMNDLHEHGVGLDASVERHTESEAIVDTDSRSAAVDGHEYPALSLEEVTPRVDDILEAAKTLTSAAKKREKNLVEKEEAEQAARALQKEANDAFEARLAKRVTAEMRSFEEVQKDVLKALKKLDKAVESADEETEKSQGAYKELLSIITPPN
;
A
#
# COMPACT_ATOMS: atom_id res chain seq x y z
N MET A 1 59.17 -29.14 13.78
CA MET A 1 59.71 -28.11 12.86
C MET A 1 59.99 -28.79 11.53
N TYR A 2 59.38 -28.34 10.44
CA TYR A 2 59.68 -28.57 9.00
C TYR A 2 58.44 -27.98 8.26
N THR A 3 58.44 -26.67 7.93
CA THR A 3 58.63 -26.06 6.57
C THR A 3 57.65 -26.65 5.53
N GLY A 4 56.64 -25.91 5.03
CA GLY A 4 56.77 -24.90 3.96
C GLY A 4 57.00 -25.61 2.62
N GLU A 5 56.36 -25.35 1.48
CA GLU A 5 55.39 -24.39 0.97
C GLU A 5 55.18 -24.80 -0.51
N GLN A 6 54.04 -24.42 -1.12
CA GLN A 6 53.90 -24.07 -2.55
C GLN A 6 53.84 -25.15 -3.67
N HIS A 7 52.64 -25.16 -4.29
CA HIS A 7 52.37 -24.91 -5.73
C HIS A 7 52.49 -26.00 -6.83
N LEU A 8 51.56 -25.77 -7.77
CA LEU A 8 51.46 -26.17 -9.19
C LEU A 8 50.88 -27.57 -9.48
N MET A 9 49.66 -27.72 -9.99
CA MET A 9 48.96 -27.21 -11.21
C MET A 9 49.01 -28.19 -12.38
N ASN A 10 47.85 -28.24 -13.06
CA ASN A 10 47.55 -28.74 -14.40
C ASN A 10 47.22 -30.25 -14.44
N ASP A 11 46.12 -30.68 -15.04
CA ASP A 11 45.72 -30.34 -16.41
C ASP A 11 44.25 -30.67 -16.74
N LEU A 12 43.78 -30.12 -17.87
CA LEU A 12 42.50 -30.25 -18.59
C LEU A 12 41.41 -29.26 -18.19
N HIS A 13 40.91 -28.38 -19.06
CA HIS A 13 41.23 -27.99 -20.44
C HIS A 13 40.35 -26.74 -20.66
N GLU A 14 40.92 -25.60 -21.07
CA GLU A 14 40.76 -25.00 -22.43
C GLU A 14 39.30 -24.83 -22.88
N HIS A 15 38.84 -23.75 -23.49
CA HIS A 15 39.33 -22.49 -24.05
C HIS A 15 38.01 -21.71 -24.32
N GLY A 16 37.89 -20.39 -24.35
CA GLY A 16 38.82 -19.29 -24.44
C GLY A 16 38.04 -18.06 -24.94
N VAL A 17 38.73 -16.92 -24.91
CA VAL A 17 38.52 -15.69 -25.71
C VAL A 17 37.21 -14.94 -25.41
N GLY A 18 37.17 -13.70 -24.91
CA GLY A 18 38.13 -12.60 -24.99
C GLY A 18 37.57 -11.47 -25.86
N LEU A 19 37.43 -10.29 -25.25
CA LEU A 19 37.50 -8.95 -25.85
C LEU A 19 36.29 -8.30 -26.56
N ASP A 20 35.80 -7.25 -25.89
CA ASP A 20 35.80 -5.84 -26.35
C ASP A 20 34.58 -5.24 -27.08
N ALA A 21 34.44 -3.95 -26.84
CA ALA A 21 33.34 -3.05 -27.12
C ALA A 21 33.04 -2.78 -28.61
N SER A 22 31.77 -2.52 -28.93
CA SER A 22 31.28 -1.28 -29.60
C SER A 22 29.91 -1.46 -30.29
N VAL A 23 28.95 -0.63 -29.86
CA VAL A 23 28.16 0.35 -30.64
C VAL A 23 27.52 -0.07 -31.99
N GLU A 24 26.19 0.03 -31.98
CA GLU A 24 25.20 0.37 -33.03
C GLU A 24 24.90 -0.56 -34.22
N ARG A 25 23.63 -1.00 -34.33
CA ARG A 25 22.62 -0.36 -35.22
C ARG A 25 21.24 -1.06 -35.21
N HIS A 26 20.18 -0.22 -35.16
CA HIS A 26 18.80 -0.33 -35.68
C HIS A 26 17.92 -1.53 -35.23
N THR A 27 16.63 -1.42 -34.94
CA THR A 27 15.52 -0.69 -35.58
C THR A 27 14.35 -0.52 -34.58
N GLU A 28 13.53 0.51 -34.78
CA GLU A 28 12.19 0.64 -34.21
C GLU A 28 11.35 -0.64 -34.34
N SER A 29 10.63 -0.99 -33.27
CA SER A 29 9.31 -1.59 -33.38
C SER A 29 8.56 -1.35 -32.08
N GLU A 30 7.52 -0.54 -32.21
CA GLU A 30 6.47 -0.29 -31.24
C GLU A 30 5.92 -1.62 -30.72
N ALA A 31 6.14 -1.91 -29.44
CA ALA A 31 5.32 -2.84 -28.70
C ALA A 31 4.41 -1.99 -27.81
N ILE A 32 3.22 -1.74 -28.34
CA ILE A 32 2.05 -1.22 -27.63
C ILE A 32 1.87 -2.09 -26.39
N VAL A 33 2.29 -1.59 -25.23
CA VAL A 33 1.94 -2.22 -23.95
C VAL A 33 0.54 -1.73 -23.64
N ASP A 34 -0.41 -2.52 -24.11
CA ASP A 34 -1.82 -2.48 -23.71
C ASP A 34 -1.85 -2.62 -22.19
N THR A 35 -1.78 -1.46 -21.54
CA THR A 35 -1.94 -1.37 -20.10
C THR A 35 -3.44 -1.40 -19.91
N ASP A 36 -3.96 -2.63 -19.85
CA ASP A 36 -5.31 -3.00 -19.48
C ASP A 36 -5.62 -2.33 -18.14
N SER A 37 -6.01 -1.08 -18.26
CA SER A 37 -6.56 -0.25 -17.23
C SER A 37 -7.91 -0.88 -16.97
N ARG A 38 -7.90 -1.91 -16.10
CA ARG A 38 -9.08 -2.37 -15.38
C ARG A 38 -9.56 -1.21 -14.51
N SER A 39 -10.11 -0.22 -15.19
CA SER A 39 -11.13 0.66 -14.67
C SER A 39 -12.17 -0.30 -14.13
N ALA A 40 -12.30 -0.35 -12.80
CA ALA A 40 -13.43 -0.99 -12.19
C ALA A 40 -14.65 -0.50 -12.96
N ALA A 41 -15.38 -1.43 -13.59
CA ALA A 41 -16.61 -1.11 -14.28
C ALA A 41 -17.51 -0.45 -13.23
N VAL A 42 -17.54 0.88 -13.25
CA VAL A 42 -18.54 1.65 -12.54
C VAL A 42 -19.80 1.29 -13.30
N ASP A 43 -20.55 0.36 -12.72
CA ASP A 43 -21.83 -0.09 -13.24
C ASP A 43 -22.60 1.18 -13.61
N GLY A 44 -22.88 1.32 -14.90
CA GLY A 44 -23.53 2.49 -15.48
C GLY A 44 -25.00 2.46 -15.10
N HIS A 45 -25.29 2.58 -13.81
CA HIS A 45 -26.62 2.86 -13.33
C HIS A 45 -26.95 4.28 -13.78
N GLU A 46 -27.59 4.38 -14.94
CA GLU A 46 -28.31 5.58 -15.33
C GLU A 46 -29.48 5.73 -14.34
N TYR A 47 -29.24 6.49 -13.29
CA TYR A 47 -30.23 6.80 -12.26
C TYR A 47 -31.29 7.70 -12.91
N PRO A 48 -32.56 7.26 -13.02
CA PRO A 48 -33.61 8.09 -13.59
C PRO A 48 -33.72 9.37 -12.75
N ALA A 49 -33.49 10.51 -13.40
CA ALA A 49 -33.56 11.81 -12.73
C ALA A 49 -35.01 12.10 -12.32
N LEU A 50 -35.23 12.36 -11.03
CA LEU A 50 -36.52 12.84 -10.53
C LEU A 50 -36.90 14.16 -11.20
N SER A 51 -38.19 14.31 -11.48
CA SER A 51 -38.74 15.58 -11.96
C SER A 51 -38.70 16.66 -10.87
N LEU A 52 -38.75 17.93 -11.27
CA LEU A 52 -38.73 19.06 -10.32
C LEU A 52 -39.86 18.96 -9.29
N GLU A 53 -41.03 18.49 -9.69
CA GLU A 53 -42.22 18.30 -8.85
C GLU A 53 -42.00 17.23 -7.77
N GLU A 54 -41.20 16.20 -8.07
CA GLU A 54 -40.86 15.13 -7.13
C GLU A 54 -39.69 15.51 -6.20
N VAL A 55 -38.76 16.34 -6.68
CA VAL A 55 -37.58 16.79 -5.91
C VAL A 55 -37.94 17.89 -4.91
N THR A 56 -38.77 18.86 -5.31
CA THR A 56 -39.12 20.04 -4.49
C THR A 56 -39.54 19.72 -3.05
N PRO A 57 -40.41 18.70 -2.78
CA PRO A 57 -40.79 18.38 -1.40
C PRO A 57 -39.68 17.69 -0.58
N ARG A 58 -38.60 17.22 -1.21
CA ARG A 58 -37.50 16.44 -0.58
C ARG A 58 -36.19 17.22 -0.48
N VAL A 59 -36.16 18.49 -0.88
CA VAL A 59 -34.92 19.28 -0.98
C VAL A 59 -34.17 19.32 0.35
N ASP A 60 -34.88 19.51 1.46
CA ASP A 60 -34.25 19.56 2.78
C ASP A 60 -33.62 18.22 3.17
N ASP A 61 -34.31 17.10 2.92
CA ASP A 61 -33.80 15.74 3.16
C ASP A 61 -32.56 15.43 2.30
N ILE A 62 -32.58 15.85 1.02
CA ILE A 62 -31.43 15.72 0.10
C ILE A 62 -30.24 16.51 0.63
N LEU A 63 -30.46 17.75 1.08
CA LEU A 63 -29.41 18.60 1.63
C LEU A 63 -28.83 18.02 2.93
N GLU A 64 -29.66 17.44 3.78
CA GLU A 64 -29.21 16.78 5.01
C GLU A 64 -28.38 15.53 4.71
N ALA A 65 -28.87 14.64 3.85
CA ALA A 65 -28.13 13.45 3.43
C ALA A 65 -26.79 13.80 2.76
N ALA A 66 -26.75 14.84 1.91
CA ALA A 66 -25.52 15.32 1.28
C ALA A 66 -24.50 15.87 2.30
N LYS A 67 -24.96 16.56 3.35
CA LYS A 67 -24.08 17.02 4.44
C LYS A 67 -23.50 15.84 5.22
N THR A 68 -24.32 14.84 5.52
CA THR A 68 -23.89 13.61 6.19
C THR A 68 -22.83 12.88 5.37
N LEU A 69 -23.07 12.70 4.06
CA LEU A 69 -22.10 12.10 3.14
C LEU A 69 -20.79 12.89 3.09
N THR A 70 -20.86 14.22 3.00
CA THR A 70 -19.67 15.08 2.99
C THR A 70 -18.85 14.93 4.28
N SER A 71 -19.52 14.86 5.43
CA SER A 71 -18.87 14.67 6.72
C SER A 71 -18.18 13.30 6.82
N ALA A 72 -18.88 12.24 6.39
CA ALA A 72 -18.33 10.87 6.36
C ALA A 72 -17.12 10.76 5.41
N ALA A 73 -17.22 11.35 4.21
CA ALA A 73 -16.12 11.37 3.24
C ALA A 73 -14.85 12.05 3.80
N LYS A 74 -14.99 13.18 4.49
CA LYS A 74 -13.86 13.87 5.13
C LYS A 74 -13.21 13.05 6.23
N LYS A 75 -14.02 12.38 7.05
CA LYS A 75 -13.50 11.48 8.10
C LYS A 75 -12.81 10.27 7.51
N ARG A 76 -13.36 9.70 6.43
CA ARG A 76 -12.75 8.59 5.70
C ARG A 76 -11.36 8.96 5.18
N GLU A 77 -11.23 10.13 4.57
CA GLU A 77 -9.93 10.64 4.10
C GLU A 77 -8.92 10.76 5.25
N LYS A 78 -9.33 11.36 6.37
CA LYS A 78 -8.49 11.45 7.58
C LYS A 78 -8.04 10.07 8.08
N ASN A 79 -8.94 9.11 8.17
CA ASN A 79 -8.62 7.76 8.67
C ASN A 79 -7.70 7.00 7.71
N LEU A 80 -7.79 7.24 6.40
CA LEU A 80 -6.87 6.66 5.43
C LEU A 80 -5.44 7.18 5.61
N VAL A 81 -5.27 8.48 5.87
CA VAL A 81 -3.95 9.06 6.18
C VAL A 81 -3.39 8.46 7.47
N GLU A 82 -4.20 8.37 8.53
CA GLU A 82 -3.77 7.77 9.81
C GLU A 82 -3.38 6.29 9.66
N LYS A 83 -4.09 5.53 8.80
CA LYS A 83 -3.73 4.15 8.46
C LYS A 83 -2.39 4.08 7.74
N GLU A 84 -2.15 4.94 6.76
CA GLU A 84 -0.89 4.97 6.01
C GLU A 84 0.30 5.31 6.91
N GLU A 85 0.16 6.31 7.78
CA GLU A 85 1.19 6.67 8.77
C GLU A 85 1.50 5.51 9.73
N ALA A 86 0.46 4.83 10.23
CA ALA A 86 0.63 3.67 11.10
C ALA A 86 1.32 2.50 10.38
N GLU A 87 1.02 2.30 9.09
CA GLU A 87 1.65 1.26 8.28
C GLU A 87 3.15 1.55 8.06
N GLN A 88 3.49 2.80 7.71
CA GLN A 88 4.88 3.22 7.55
C GLN A 88 5.67 3.05 8.85
N ALA A 89 5.09 3.44 9.99
CA ALA A 89 5.71 3.28 11.30
C ALA A 89 5.93 1.80 11.66
N ALA A 90 4.95 0.93 11.41
CA ALA A 90 5.07 -0.51 11.64
C ALA A 90 6.17 -1.14 10.77
N ARG A 91 6.22 -0.77 9.47
CA ARG A 91 7.26 -1.23 8.53
C ARG A 91 8.66 -0.80 8.97
N ALA A 92 8.82 0.45 9.41
CA ALA A 92 10.09 0.96 9.90
C ALA A 92 10.59 0.19 11.14
N LEU A 93 9.72 -0.03 12.13
CA LEU A 93 10.06 -0.79 13.33
C LEU A 93 10.34 -2.26 13.02
N GLN A 94 9.62 -2.86 12.08
CA GLN A 94 9.87 -4.24 11.66
C GLN A 94 11.24 -4.39 11.00
N LYS A 95 11.63 -3.44 10.15
CA LYS A 95 12.96 -3.38 9.56
C LYS A 95 14.03 -3.29 10.65
N GLU A 96 13.85 -2.40 11.61
CA GLU A 96 14.80 -2.25 12.72
C GLU A 96 14.88 -3.49 13.59
N ALA A 97 13.76 -4.19 13.83
CA ALA A 97 13.76 -5.45 14.56
C ALA A 97 14.60 -6.52 13.86
N ASN A 98 14.48 -6.60 12.52
CA ASN A 98 15.30 -7.49 11.72
C ASN A 98 16.78 -7.10 11.78
N ASP A 99 17.11 -5.81 11.67
CA ASP A 99 18.49 -5.33 11.76
C ASP A 99 19.11 -5.62 13.14
N ALA A 100 18.35 -5.43 14.22
CA ALA A 100 18.76 -5.76 15.59
C ALA A 100 18.94 -7.28 15.78
N PHE A 101 18.07 -8.08 15.18
CA PHE A 101 18.16 -9.54 15.21
C PHE A 101 19.40 -10.06 14.46
N GLU A 102 19.66 -9.56 13.25
CA GLU A 102 20.84 -9.90 12.45
C GLU A 102 22.14 -9.49 13.15
N ALA A 103 22.19 -8.30 13.75
CA ALA A 103 23.34 -7.87 14.52
C ALA A 103 23.59 -8.76 15.75
N ARG A 104 22.52 -9.21 16.41
CA ARG A 104 22.59 -10.19 17.52
C ARG A 104 23.14 -11.54 17.04
N LEU A 105 22.63 -12.07 15.93
CA LEU A 105 23.14 -13.32 15.34
C LEU A 105 24.61 -13.22 14.96
N ALA A 106 25.03 -12.09 14.38
CA ALA A 106 26.40 -11.83 14.01
C ALA A 106 27.33 -11.49 15.19
N LYS A 107 26.81 -11.43 16.43
CA LYS A 107 27.52 -10.95 17.64
C LYS A 107 28.11 -9.55 17.48
N ARG A 108 27.47 -8.70 16.66
CA ARG A 108 27.87 -7.31 16.36
C ARG A 108 27.06 -6.28 17.15
N VAL A 109 26.44 -6.69 18.25
CA VAL A 109 25.67 -5.79 19.12
C VAL A 109 26.61 -4.74 19.71
N THR A 110 26.31 -3.46 19.48
CA THR A 110 27.03 -2.34 20.08
C THR A 110 26.18 -1.71 21.20
N ALA A 111 26.80 -0.92 22.08
CA ALA A 111 26.10 -0.22 23.15
C ALA A 111 25.11 0.86 22.65
N GLU A 112 25.23 1.27 21.38
CA GLU A 112 24.35 2.25 20.73
C GLU A 112 23.12 1.60 20.09
N MET A 113 23.13 0.28 19.87
CA MET A 113 21.98 -0.44 19.36
C MET A 113 20.93 -0.64 20.45
N ARG A 114 19.67 -0.39 20.11
CA ARG A 114 18.54 -0.74 20.97
C ARG A 114 18.48 -2.26 21.16
N SER A 115 18.02 -2.71 22.32
CA SER A 115 17.88 -4.14 22.56
C SER A 115 16.79 -4.73 21.66
N PHE A 116 17.00 -5.96 21.19
CA PHE A 116 16.04 -6.66 20.34
C PHE A 116 14.66 -6.74 21.01
N GLU A 117 14.62 -7.00 22.31
CA GLU A 117 13.40 -7.10 23.11
C GLU A 117 12.62 -5.77 23.17
N GLU A 118 13.32 -4.62 23.26
CA GLU A 118 12.69 -3.29 23.21
C GLU A 118 12.12 -3.00 21.83
N VAL A 119 12.88 -3.28 20.76
CA VAL A 119 12.43 -3.07 19.38
C VAL A 119 11.23 -3.98 19.07
N GLN A 120 11.26 -5.25 19.50
CA GLN A 120 10.15 -6.19 19.34
C GLN A 120 8.88 -5.71 20.06
N LYS A 121 9.01 -5.17 21.27
CA LYS A 121 7.89 -4.58 22.02
C LYS A 121 7.28 -3.41 21.26
N ASP A 122 8.10 -2.56 20.65
CA ASP A 122 7.62 -1.40 19.90
C ASP A 122 6.98 -1.80 18.56
N VAL A 123 7.50 -2.83 17.87
CA VAL A 123 6.83 -3.46 16.72
C VAL A 123 5.42 -3.91 17.08
N LEU A 124 5.25 -4.66 18.19
CA LEU A 124 3.93 -5.14 18.61
C LEU A 124 2.96 -4.00 18.92
N LYS A 125 3.44 -2.91 19.53
CA LYS A 125 2.60 -1.73 19.75
C LYS A 125 2.21 -1.05 18.44
N ALA A 126 3.14 -0.95 17.49
CA ALA A 126 2.89 -0.33 16.19
C ALA A 126 1.90 -1.15 15.35
N LEU A 127 2.04 -2.47 15.32
CA LEU A 127 1.06 -3.36 14.68
C LEU A 127 -0.33 -3.20 15.30
N LYS A 128 -0.44 -3.18 16.63
CA LYS A 128 -1.72 -2.94 17.30
C LYS A 128 -2.34 -1.57 16.97
N LYS A 129 -1.50 -0.54 16.74
CA LYS A 129 -1.98 0.78 16.29
C LYS A 129 -2.45 0.73 14.84
N LEU A 130 -1.71 0.03 13.98
CA LEU A 130 -2.08 -0.20 12.59
C LEU A 130 -3.42 -0.94 12.50
N ASP A 131 -3.61 -2.03 13.24
CA ASP A 131 -4.87 -2.79 13.25
C ASP A 131 -6.06 -1.89 13.59
N LYS A 132 -5.93 -1.06 14.64
CA LYS A 132 -6.97 -0.09 15.01
C LYS A 132 -7.22 0.99 13.96
N ALA A 133 -6.17 1.46 13.30
CA ALA A 133 -6.30 2.46 12.24
C ALA A 133 -7.00 1.86 11.01
N VAL A 134 -6.73 0.58 10.70
CA VAL A 134 -7.43 -0.19 9.66
C VAL A 134 -8.90 -0.34 10.02
N GLU A 135 -9.23 -0.83 11.22
CA GLU A 135 -10.61 -0.96 11.70
C GLU A 135 -11.37 0.38 11.60
N SER A 136 -10.77 1.47 12.07
CA SER A 136 -11.37 2.81 12.01
C SER A 136 -11.57 3.31 10.56
N ALA A 137 -10.67 3.00 9.65
CA ALA A 137 -10.80 3.36 8.23
C ALA A 137 -11.92 2.56 7.54
N ASP A 138 -12.06 1.29 7.89
CA ASP A 138 -13.09 0.40 7.35
C ASP A 138 -14.48 0.81 7.87
N GLU A 139 -14.63 1.04 9.19
CA GLU A 139 -15.89 1.53 9.78
C GLU A 139 -16.37 2.84 9.14
N GLU A 140 -15.45 3.77 8.84
CA GLU A 140 -15.82 5.05 8.23
C GLU A 140 -16.12 4.90 6.73
N THR A 141 -15.51 3.91 6.06
CA THR A 141 -15.87 3.54 4.69
C THR A 141 -17.30 2.98 4.65
N GLU A 142 -17.68 2.12 5.59
CA GLU A 142 -19.05 1.61 5.70
C GLU A 142 -20.06 2.73 5.96
N LYS A 143 -19.77 3.65 6.89
CA LYS A 143 -20.62 4.83 7.15
C LYS A 143 -20.79 5.70 5.92
N SER A 144 -19.69 5.95 5.19
CA SER A 144 -19.72 6.74 3.95
C SER A 144 -20.58 6.07 2.87
N GLN A 145 -20.46 4.75 2.72
CA GLN A 145 -21.30 3.97 1.79
C GLN A 145 -22.77 3.96 2.22
N GLY A 146 -23.05 3.87 3.53
CA GLY A 146 -24.39 3.97 4.08
C GLY A 146 -25.04 5.31 3.76
N ALA A 147 -24.34 6.41 4.04
CA ALA A 147 -24.81 7.77 3.72
C ALA A 147 -25.02 7.97 2.21
N TYR A 148 -24.17 7.37 1.37
CA TYR A 148 -24.34 7.41 -0.07
C TYR A 148 -25.60 6.65 -0.53
N LYS A 149 -25.83 5.44 0.01
CA LYS A 149 -27.06 4.66 -0.27
C LYS A 149 -28.32 5.37 0.19
N GLU A 150 -28.28 6.02 1.35
CA GLU A 150 -29.39 6.84 1.85
C GLU A 150 -29.70 7.99 0.91
N LEU A 151 -28.67 8.76 0.50
CA LEU A 151 -28.83 9.82 -0.49
C LEU A 151 -29.43 9.28 -1.80
N LEU A 152 -28.92 8.15 -2.31
CA LEU A 152 -29.46 7.48 -3.51
C LEU A 152 -30.93 7.10 -3.32
N SER A 153 -31.34 6.60 -2.16
CA SER A 153 -32.74 6.21 -1.92
C SER A 153 -33.72 7.39 -1.97
N ILE A 154 -33.26 8.59 -1.60
CA ILE A 154 -34.08 9.82 -1.64
C ILE A 154 -34.23 10.31 -3.07
N ILE A 155 -33.13 10.29 -3.85
CA ILE A 155 -33.06 10.83 -5.22
C ILE A 155 -33.42 9.82 -6.31
N THR A 156 -33.48 8.53 -5.97
CA THR A 156 -33.94 7.43 -6.84
C THR A 156 -34.84 6.49 -6.06
N PRO A 157 -36.06 6.93 -5.71
CA PRO A 157 -37.03 6.07 -5.06
C PRO A 157 -37.43 4.90 -5.98
N PRO A 158 -37.66 3.70 -5.45
CA PRO A 158 -38.22 2.61 -6.24
C PRO A 158 -39.64 3.00 -6.71
N ASN A 159 -39.93 2.73 -7.99
CA ASN A 159 -41.26 2.87 -8.60
C ASN A 159 -42.33 2.02 -7.89
#